data_AF-A0A2K3N4G3-F1
#
_entry.id   AF-A0A2K3N4G3-F1
#
_cell.length_a   1.000
_cell.length_b   1.000
_cell.length_c   1.000
_cell.angle_alpha   90.00
_cell.angle_beta   90.00
_cell.angle_gamma   90.00
#
_symmetry.space_group_name_H-M   'P 1'
#
loop_
_entity.id
_entity.type
_entity.pdbx_description
1 polymer ?
#
loop_
_entity_poly.entity_id
_entity_poly.type
_entity_poly.pdbx_seq_one_letter_code
_entity_poly.pdbx_strand_id
1 'polypeptide(L)'
;MEFQRHQSHCLSERKGQKRKLDENFPEERQISAPPPTADERALLLAEVVNQVNILESTFTWNEADRAAAKRATHALADLAKNGNSMSPTLRSRLNCCGEEVVNVIVEGGAIPALIKHLQAPPVNDCVPKPLPFEHEVEKGSAFALGLLAVK
;
A
#
# COMPACT_ATOMS: atom_id res chain seq x y z
N MET A 1 -6.53 -40.34 50.03
CA MET A 1 -6.01 -39.30 50.93
C MET A 1 -5.22 -38.30 50.09
N GLU A 2 -5.12 -37.06 50.54
CA GLU A 2 -4.46 -35.95 49.85
C GLU A 2 -2.98 -35.79 50.28
N PHE A 3 -2.31 -34.74 49.78
CA PHE A 3 -1.06 -34.13 50.30
C PHE A 3 0.26 -34.92 50.09
N GLN A 4 1.45 -34.30 49.90
CA GLN A 4 1.83 -32.96 49.43
C GLN A 4 3.33 -32.95 48.97
N ARG A 5 3.80 -31.78 48.48
CA ARG A 5 5.19 -31.22 48.41
C ARG A 5 6.35 -32.06 49.00
N HIS A 6 7.57 -32.03 48.44
CA HIS A 6 8.56 -30.91 48.49
C HIS A 6 9.63 -31.07 47.38
N GLN A 7 10.13 -29.99 46.71
CA GLN A 7 11.32 -29.17 47.06
C GLN A 7 12.61 -29.98 47.35
N SER A 8 13.80 -29.72 46.76
CA SER A 8 14.29 -28.71 45.78
C SER A 8 15.48 -29.35 44.96
N HIS A 9 16.47 -28.74 44.28
CA HIS A 9 17.05 -27.38 44.19
C HIS A 9 17.92 -27.22 42.91
N CYS A 10 18.81 -26.20 42.84
CA CYS A 10 19.84 -25.88 41.83
C CYS A 10 19.32 -25.27 40.51
N LEU A 11 19.36 -23.93 40.32
CA LEU A 11 20.51 -23.04 39.99
C LEU A 11 21.01 -23.25 38.54
N SER A 12 21.26 -22.23 37.68
CA SER A 12 21.67 -20.83 37.95
C SER A 12 21.10 -19.77 36.96
N GLU A 13 20.88 -18.57 37.51
CA GLU A 13 21.02 -17.17 37.01
C GLU A 13 20.73 -16.70 35.55
N ARG A 14 19.63 -15.94 35.44
CA ARG A 14 19.54 -14.54 34.92
C ARG A 14 20.50 -14.05 33.78
N LYS A 15 19.97 -13.90 32.56
CA LYS A 15 20.07 -12.66 31.74
C LYS A 15 19.02 -12.71 30.60
N GLY A 16 17.88 -12.02 30.71
CA GLY A 16 17.69 -10.66 30.19
C GLY A 16 16.79 -10.71 28.94
N GLN A 17 16.00 -9.70 28.55
CA GLN A 17 15.63 -8.45 29.23
C GLN A 17 14.21 -8.05 28.77
N LYS A 18 13.37 -7.54 29.68
CA LYS A 18 12.02 -7.08 29.32
C LYS A 18 12.09 -5.84 28.42
N ARG A 19 11.28 -5.81 27.36
CA ARG A 19 10.66 -4.58 26.85
C ARG A 19 9.15 -4.71 26.93
N LYS A 20 8.60 -4.26 28.07
CA LYS A 20 7.29 -3.61 28.08
C LYS A 20 7.52 -2.24 27.45
N LEU A 21 6.98 -1.99 26.27
CA LEU A 21 6.81 -0.64 25.76
C LEU A 21 5.36 -0.24 26.04
N ASP A 22 5.16 0.22 27.27
CA ASP A 22 3.92 0.84 27.71
C ASP A 22 4.05 2.33 27.37
N GLU A 23 3.82 2.66 26.10
CA GLU A 23 3.70 4.06 25.67
C GLU A 23 2.28 4.54 25.97
N ASN A 24 2.09 4.88 27.24
CA ASN A 24 1.00 5.74 27.71
C ASN A 24 1.16 7.14 27.05
N PHE A 25 0.77 7.25 25.79
CA PHE A 25 0.68 8.52 25.09
C PHE A 25 -0.29 9.44 25.85
N PRO A 26 0.11 10.67 26.21
CA PRO A 26 -0.74 11.54 27.03
C PRO A 26 -1.98 11.98 26.26
N GLU A 27 -3.12 11.98 26.95
CA GLU A 27 -4.38 12.56 26.47
C GLU A 27 -4.30 14.09 26.49
N GLU A 28 -3.49 14.68 25.62
CA GLU A 28 -3.52 16.12 25.38
C GLU A 28 -3.00 16.46 23.98
N ARG A 29 -3.93 16.61 23.03
CA ARG A 29 -4.36 17.94 22.55
C ARG A 29 -5.40 17.78 21.44
N GLN A 30 -6.49 18.53 21.53
CA GLN A 30 -7.47 18.66 20.44
C GLN A 30 -6.87 19.49 19.30
N ILE A 31 -5.94 18.90 18.53
CA ILE A 31 -5.50 19.49 17.26
C ILE A 31 -6.61 19.25 16.24
N SER A 32 -7.56 20.20 16.24
CA SER A 32 -8.38 20.53 15.09
C SER A 32 -7.45 20.78 13.91
N ALA A 33 -7.17 19.74 13.12
CA ALA A 33 -6.57 19.94 11.82
C ALA A 33 -7.53 20.79 10.97
N PRO A 34 -7.02 21.66 10.08
CA PRO A 34 -7.86 22.34 9.11
C PRO A 34 -8.62 21.33 8.22
N PRO A 35 -9.65 21.77 7.49
CA PRO A 35 -10.19 21.02 6.35
C PRO A 35 -9.06 20.68 5.34
N PRO A 36 -9.30 19.76 4.38
CA PRO A 36 -8.34 19.52 3.30
C PRO A 36 -7.99 20.85 2.64
N THR A 37 -6.72 21.27 2.71
CA THR A 37 -6.29 22.36 1.84
C THR A 37 -6.23 21.82 0.41
N ALA A 38 -6.29 22.71 -0.59
CA ALA A 38 -6.16 22.30 -1.98
C ALA A 38 -4.84 21.53 -2.22
N ASP A 39 -3.83 21.79 -1.39
CA ASP A 39 -2.55 21.11 -1.33
C ASP A 39 -2.69 19.59 -1.09
N GLU A 40 -3.64 19.11 -0.28
CA GLU A 40 -3.81 17.67 -0.04
C GLU A 40 -4.31 16.93 -1.29
N ARG A 41 -5.28 17.51 -2.03
CA ARG A 41 -5.72 16.97 -3.33
C ARG A 41 -4.59 17.05 -4.36
N ALA A 42 -3.81 18.13 -4.35
CA ALA A 42 -2.67 18.31 -5.25
C ALA A 42 -1.53 17.31 -4.95
N LEU A 43 -1.26 17.00 -3.68
CA LEU A 43 -0.28 15.99 -3.27
C LEU A 43 -0.74 14.57 -3.65
N LEU A 44 -2.02 14.25 -3.47
CA LEU A 44 -2.59 12.98 -3.95
C LEU A 44 -2.50 12.85 -5.47
N LEU A 45 -2.84 13.90 -6.22
CA LEU A 45 -2.73 13.91 -7.68
C LEU A 45 -1.26 13.80 -8.13
N ALA A 46 -0.33 14.50 -7.48
CA ALA A 46 1.09 14.43 -7.79
C ALA A 46 1.66 13.03 -7.53
N GLU A 47 1.24 12.35 -6.46
CA GLU A 47 1.65 10.97 -6.19
C GLU A 47 1.01 9.96 -7.16
N VAL A 48 -0.25 10.14 -7.55
CA VAL A 48 -0.86 9.34 -8.64
C VAL A 48 -0.06 9.51 -9.92
N VAL A 49 0.23 10.75 -10.34
CA VAL A 49 1.01 11.06 -11.55
C VAL A 49 2.43 10.48 -11.46
N ASN A 50 3.06 10.50 -10.28
CA ASN A 50 4.35 9.86 -10.03
C ASN A 50 4.28 8.34 -10.28
N GLN A 51 3.28 7.64 -9.73
CA GLN A 51 3.10 6.20 -9.96
C GLN A 51 2.72 5.87 -11.41
N VAL A 52 1.94 6.72 -12.08
CA VAL A 52 1.62 6.60 -13.51
C VAL A 52 2.87 6.78 -14.38
N ASN A 53 3.72 7.77 -14.11
CA ASN A 53 5.00 7.96 -14.82
C ASN A 53 5.94 6.75 -14.64
N ILE A 54 5.95 6.14 -13.45
CA ILE A 54 6.67 4.88 -13.21
C ILE A 54 6.09 3.77 -14.10
N LEU A 55 4.76 3.58 -14.14
CA LEU A 55 4.14 2.59 -15.03
C LEU A 55 4.43 2.86 -16.51
N GLU A 56 4.35 4.09 -16.99
CA GLU A 56 4.56 4.39 -18.40
C GLU A 56 5.99 4.07 -18.86
N SER A 57 6.98 4.37 -18.01
CA SER A 57 8.42 4.15 -18.28
C SER A 57 8.91 2.72 -18.05
N THR A 58 8.26 1.93 -17.20
CA THR A 58 8.73 0.57 -16.79
C THR A 58 8.13 -0.59 -17.60
N PHE A 59 7.68 -0.33 -18.84
CA PHE A 59 7.06 -1.34 -19.70
C PHE A 59 8.10 -2.22 -20.43
N THR A 60 8.94 -2.94 -19.67
CA THR A 60 9.96 -3.85 -20.21
C THR A 60 10.01 -5.18 -19.43
N TRP A 61 10.84 -6.12 -19.88
CA TRP A 61 11.14 -7.38 -19.17
C TRP A 61 12.32 -7.30 -18.18
N ASN A 62 12.91 -6.10 -17.98
CA ASN A 62 13.95 -5.91 -16.97
C ASN A 62 13.39 -6.15 -15.56
N GLU A 63 14.13 -6.85 -14.70
CA GLU A 63 13.68 -7.20 -13.35
C GLU A 63 13.39 -5.94 -12.51
N ALA A 64 14.24 -4.92 -12.61
CA ALA A 64 14.05 -3.66 -11.88
C ALA A 64 12.78 -2.92 -12.33
N ASP A 65 12.48 -2.92 -13.63
CA ASP A 65 11.31 -2.30 -14.23
C ASP A 65 10.04 -3.06 -13.81
N ARG A 66 10.01 -4.39 -13.96
CA ARG A 66 8.90 -5.24 -13.52
C ARG A 66 8.63 -5.09 -12.02
N ALA A 67 9.69 -5.00 -11.20
CA ALA A 67 9.56 -4.76 -9.76
C ALA A 67 9.06 -3.34 -9.44
N ALA A 68 9.43 -2.33 -10.23
CA ALA A 68 8.93 -0.96 -10.09
C ALA A 68 7.45 -0.86 -10.51
N ALA A 69 7.06 -1.45 -11.64
CA ALA A 69 5.68 -1.55 -12.09
C ALA A 69 4.78 -2.25 -11.06
N LYS A 70 5.26 -3.37 -10.47
CA LYS A 70 4.57 -4.05 -9.38
C LYS A 70 4.34 -3.16 -8.16
N ARG A 71 5.34 -2.35 -7.76
CA ARG A 71 5.19 -1.39 -6.64
C ARG A 71 4.20 -0.27 -6.96
N ALA A 72 4.30 0.35 -8.14
CA ALA A 72 3.42 1.44 -8.55
C ALA A 72 1.95 1.00 -8.66
N THR A 73 1.73 -0.18 -9.24
CA THR A 73 0.41 -0.82 -9.31
C THR A 73 -0.17 -1.11 -7.93
N HIS A 74 0.65 -1.58 -6.98
CA HIS A 74 0.21 -1.82 -5.60
C HIS A 74 -0.12 -0.51 -4.87
N ALA A 75 0.67 0.55 -5.08
CA ALA A 75 0.41 1.88 -4.51
C ALA A 75 -0.93 2.45 -5.01
N LEU A 76 -1.22 2.38 -6.32
CA LEU A 76 -2.50 2.80 -6.88
C LEU A 76 -3.67 1.97 -6.33
N ALA A 77 -3.51 0.65 -6.19
CA ALA A 77 -4.51 -0.21 -5.58
C ALA A 77 -4.74 0.13 -4.09
N ASP A 78 -3.68 0.46 -3.33
CA ASP A 78 -3.80 0.85 -1.93
C ASP A 78 -4.43 2.24 -1.77
N LEU A 79 -4.15 3.21 -2.65
CA LEU A 79 -4.86 4.50 -2.66
C LEU A 79 -6.38 4.29 -2.87
N ALA A 80 -6.76 3.44 -3.84
CA ALA A 80 -8.16 3.09 -4.09
C ALA A 80 -8.82 2.35 -2.90
N LYS A 81 -8.11 1.44 -2.22
CA LYS A 81 -8.60 0.83 -0.95
C LYS A 81 -8.74 1.87 0.15
N ASN A 82 -7.76 2.75 0.31
CA ASN A 82 -7.64 3.62 1.47
C ASN A 82 -8.66 4.76 1.45
N GLY A 83 -9.15 5.19 0.28
CA GLY A 83 -10.36 6.02 0.18
C GLY A 83 -11.61 5.41 0.84
N ASN A 84 -11.67 4.07 0.96
CA ASN A 84 -12.70 3.35 1.70
C ASN A 84 -12.27 2.95 3.13
N SER A 85 -11.00 2.59 3.35
CA SER A 85 -10.43 2.17 4.64
C SER A 85 -10.18 3.32 5.62
N MET A 86 -10.14 4.57 5.14
CA MET A 86 -9.98 5.76 5.96
C MET A 86 -11.01 5.79 7.09
N SER A 87 -10.55 5.75 8.34
CA SER A 87 -11.40 5.84 9.54
C SER A 87 -12.42 6.97 9.42
N PRO A 88 -13.69 6.81 9.84
CA PRO A 88 -14.72 7.85 9.69
C PRO A 88 -14.29 9.24 10.18
N THR A 89 -13.48 9.29 11.25
CA THR A 89 -12.92 10.52 11.80
C THR A 89 -11.93 11.23 10.87
N LEU A 90 -11.15 10.47 10.08
CA LEU A 90 -10.22 11.02 9.07
C LEU A 90 -10.92 11.28 7.73
N ARG A 91 -11.85 10.41 7.32
CA ARG A 91 -12.68 10.60 6.12
C ARG A 91 -13.57 11.84 6.22
N SER A 92 -14.04 12.16 7.42
CA SER A 92 -14.70 13.43 7.76
C SER A 92 -13.74 14.62 7.71
N ARG A 93 -12.50 14.48 8.23
CA ARG A 93 -11.50 15.57 8.20
C ARG A 93 -11.04 15.95 6.79
N LEU A 94 -10.91 14.99 5.88
CA LEU A 94 -10.50 15.23 4.49
C LEU A 94 -11.65 15.59 3.54
N ASN A 95 -12.92 15.44 3.92
CA ASN A 95 -14.11 15.53 3.03
C ASN A 95 -14.08 14.68 1.74
N CYS A 96 -12.97 14.05 1.38
CA CYS A 96 -12.86 13.08 0.31
C CYS A 96 -13.69 11.84 0.67
N CYS A 97 -14.88 11.75 0.10
CA CYS A 97 -15.49 10.45 -0.18
C CYS A 97 -14.44 9.59 -0.93
N GLY A 98 -14.41 8.28 -0.70
CA GLY A 98 -13.48 7.40 -1.43
C GLY A 98 -13.62 7.47 -2.95
N GLU A 99 -14.78 7.93 -3.41
CA GLU A 99 -15.09 8.32 -4.79
C GLU A 99 -14.20 9.43 -5.33
N GLU A 100 -13.92 10.46 -4.53
CA GLU A 100 -13.04 11.58 -4.94
C GLU A 100 -11.57 11.13 -5.03
N VAL A 101 -11.16 10.19 -4.18
CA VAL A 101 -9.82 9.56 -4.31
C VAL A 101 -9.75 8.74 -5.60
N VAL A 102 -10.83 8.02 -5.96
CA VAL A 102 -10.93 7.31 -7.25
C VAL A 102 -10.95 8.30 -8.42
N ASN A 103 -11.68 9.41 -8.34
CA ASN A 103 -11.69 10.46 -9.35
C ASN A 103 -10.27 11.02 -9.58
N VAL A 104 -9.53 11.34 -8.52
CA VAL A 104 -8.13 11.81 -8.62
C VAL A 104 -7.21 10.75 -9.24
N ILE A 105 -7.43 9.46 -8.96
CA ILE A 105 -6.70 8.35 -9.61
C ILE A 105 -7.01 8.29 -11.12
N VAL A 106 -8.25 8.55 -11.52
CA VAL A 106 -8.67 8.58 -12.94
C VAL A 106 -8.18 9.85 -13.65
N GLU A 107 -8.31 11.03 -13.03
CA GLU A 107 -7.78 12.31 -13.53
C GLU A 107 -6.27 12.25 -13.76
N GLY A 108 -5.52 11.61 -12.85
CA GLY A 108 -4.08 11.40 -12.98
C GLY A 108 -3.67 10.36 -14.02
N GLY A 109 -4.60 9.81 -14.81
CA GLY A 109 -4.29 8.93 -15.95
C GLY A 109 -4.03 7.46 -15.59
N ALA A 110 -4.40 6.99 -14.39
CA ALA A 110 -4.08 5.63 -13.98
C ALA A 110 -4.76 4.54 -14.83
N ILE A 111 -5.98 4.77 -15.33
CA ILE A 111 -6.71 3.76 -16.14
C ILE A 111 -5.91 3.33 -17.40
N PRO A 112 -5.51 4.22 -18.33
CA PRO A 112 -4.73 3.80 -19.50
C PRO A 112 -3.38 3.18 -19.15
N ALA A 113 -2.70 3.66 -18.10
CA ALA A 113 -1.44 3.07 -17.64
C ALA A 113 -1.61 1.65 -17.07
N LEU A 114 -2.67 1.40 -16.29
CA LEU A 114 -3.00 0.06 -15.77
C LEU A 114 -3.46 -0.87 -16.90
N ILE A 115 -4.23 -0.37 -17.89
CA ILE A 115 -4.63 -1.16 -19.07
C ILE A 115 -3.42 -1.55 -19.93
N LYS A 116 -2.43 -0.65 -20.09
CA LYS A 116 -1.14 -0.98 -20.74
C LYS A 116 -0.46 -2.16 -20.04
N HIS A 117 -0.44 -2.16 -18.71
CA HIS A 117 0.14 -3.25 -17.89
C HIS A 117 -0.75 -4.49 -17.69
N LEU A 118 -1.95 -4.55 -18.30
CA LEU A 118 -2.64 -5.84 -18.52
C LEU A 118 -2.04 -6.62 -19.68
N GLN A 119 -1.33 -5.96 -20.59
CA GLN A 119 -0.64 -6.59 -21.71
C GLN A 119 0.79 -6.91 -21.31
N ALA A 120 1.25 -8.11 -21.65
CA ALA A 120 2.65 -8.48 -21.49
C ALA A 120 3.54 -7.58 -22.39
N PRO A 121 4.67 -7.04 -21.90
CA PRO A 121 5.61 -6.32 -22.75
C PRO A 121 6.08 -7.19 -23.94
N PRO A 122 6.43 -6.60 -25.09
CA PRO A 122 6.87 -7.37 -26.26
C PRO A 122 8.08 -8.24 -25.89
N VAL A 123 7.93 -9.55 -26.04
CA VAL A 123 8.98 -10.53 -25.76
C VAL A 123 9.92 -10.58 -26.97
N ASN A 124 11.16 -10.15 -26.77
CA ASN A 124 12.26 -10.44 -27.70
C ASN A 124 12.82 -11.83 -27.39
N ASP A 125 13.31 -12.57 -28.39
CA ASP A 125 13.80 -13.94 -28.22
C ASP A 125 15.01 -14.08 -27.27
N CYS A 126 15.63 -12.96 -26.86
CA CYS A 126 16.72 -12.92 -25.89
C CYS A 126 16.29 -12.93 -24.41
N VAL A 127 14.99 -12.88 -24.08
CA VAL A 127 14.57 -12.88 -22.66
C VAL A 127 14.59 -14.31 -22.10
N PRO A 128 15.36 -14.60 -21.03
CA PRO A 128 15.43 -15.92 -20.43
C PRO A 128 14.09 -16.31 -19.77
N LYS A 129 13.78 -17.61 -19.77
CA LYS A 129 12.58 -18.19 -19.14
C LYS A 129 12.97 -18.99 -17.88
N PRO A 130 12.16 -18.99 -16.81
CA PRO A 130 10.88 -18.28 -16.64
C PRO A 130 11.06 -16.76 -16.54
N LEU A 131 10.04 -15.99 -16.91
CA LEU A 131 10.15 -14.53 -17.01
C LEU A 131 10.09 -13.88 -15.61
N PRO A 132 10.87 -12.82 -15.33
CA PRO A 132 10.85 -12.16 -14.02
C PRO A 132 9.49 -11.50 -13.75
N PHE A 133 8.89 -11.85 -12.62
CA PHE A 133 7.56 -11.39 -12.20
C PHE A 133 6.43 -11.67 -13.20
N GLU A 134 6.51 -12.76 -13.98
CA GLU A 134 5.48 -13.18 -14.94
C GLU A 134 4.07 -13.20 -14.30
N HIS A 135 3.12 -12.51 -14.92
CA HIS A 135 1.74 -12.31 -14.45
C HIS A 135 1.57 -11.51 -13.13
N GLU A 136 2.62 -11.13 -12.41
CA GLU A 136 2.50 -10.43 -11.11
C GLU A 136 2.11 -8.96 -11.23
N VAL A 137 2.55 -8.28 -12.29
CA VAL A 137 2.17 -6.89 -12.57
C VAL A 137 0.74 -6.87 -13.11
N GLU A 138 0.46 -7.80 -14.02
CA GLU A 138 -0.80 -8.00 -14.73
C GLU A 138 -1.95 -8.32 -13.75
N LYS A 139 -1.73 -9.23 -12.78
CA LYS A 139 -2.65 -9.47 -11.65
C LYS A 139 -2.93 -8.19 -10.85
N GLY A 140 -1.86 -7.45 -10.54
CA GLY A 140 -1.96 -6.20 -9.80
C GLY A 140 -2.80 -5.17 -10.54
N SER A 141 -2.60 -5.03 -11.85
CA SER A 141 -3.30 -4.04 -12.67
C SER A 141 -4.78 -4.40 -12.83
N ALA A 142 -5.09 -5.68 -13.02
CA ALA A 142 -6.48 -6.17 -13.02
C ALA A 142 -7.17 -5.92 -11.67
N PHE A 143 -6.46 -6.14 -10.55
CA PHE A 143 -6.98 -5.89 -9.21
C PHE A 143 -7.18 -4.39 -8.92
N ALA A 144 -6.24 -3.53 -9.32
CA ALA A 144 -6.37 -2.08 -9.21
C ALA A 144 -7.57 -1.55 -10.01
N LEU A 145 -7.71 -1.98 -11.28
CA LEU A 145 -8.86 -1.64 -12.12
C LEU A 145 -10.18 -2.17 -11.52
N GLY A 146 -10.17 -3.35 -10.91
CA GLY A 146 -11.33 -3.91 -10.19
C GLY A 146 -11.77 -3.07 -9.00
N LEU A 147 -10.85 -2.40 -8.29
CA LEU A 147 -11.19 -1.46 -7.21
C LEU A 147 -11.79 -0.14 -7.75
N LEU A 148 -11.28 0.35 -8.88
CA LEU A 148 -11.80 1.55 -9.54
C LEU A 148 -13.19 1.33 -10.16
N ALA A 149 -13.45 0.13 -10.69
CA ALA A 149 -14.69 -0.22 -11.40
C ALA A 149 -15.88 -0.62 -10.50
N VAL A 150 -15.69 -0.69 -9.18
CA VAL A 150 -16.72 -1.04 -8.17
C VAL A 150 -17.23 0.20 -7.42
N LYS A 151 -16.80 1.39 -7.83
CA LYS A 151 -17.00 2.64 -7.08
C LYS A 151 -18.10 3.52 -7.69
#